data_AF-A0A954Y1C7-F1
#
_entry.id   AF-A0A954Y1C7-F1
#
_cell.length_a   1.000
_cell.length_b   1.000
_cell.length_c   1.000
_cell.angle_alpha   90.00
_cell.angle_beta   90.00
_cell.angle_gamma   90.00
#
_symmetry.space_group_name_H-M   'P 1'
#
loop_
_entity.id
_entity.type
_entity.pdbx_description
1 polymer ?
#
loop_
_entity_poly.entity_id
_entity_poly.type
_entity_poly.pdbx_seq_one_letter_code
_entity_poly.pdbx_strand_id
1 'polypeptide(L)'
;MPLVHSFRLRDPWQCSCGDDGRAVWTRGFQRPTGLEPGDELWLVISELPAGATVAVNDVPLASTGEGAGGPFRVHDLVTGRRNLITIAEPNAPPADGLFPYEAQLGVVVPEE
;
A
#
# COMPACT_ATOMS: atom_id res chain seq x y z
N MET A 1 -8.92 -11.41 -13.90
CA MET A 1 -7.81 -11.56 -12.93
C MET A 1 -8.37 -12.11 -11.62
N PRO A 2 -8.28 -13.41 -11.36
CA PRO A 2 -8.67 -13.97 -10.08
C PRO A 2 -7.68 -13.54 -9.00
N LEU A 3 -8.19 -12.89 -7.96
CA LEU A 3 -7.42 -12.59 -6.75
C LEU A 3 -7.28 -13.88 -5.96
N VAL A 4 -6.08 -14.46 -5.91
CA VAL A 4 -5.86 -15.79 -5.31
C VAL A 4 -5.71 -15.68 -3.79
N HIS A 5 -4.96 -14.69 -3.33
CA HIS A 5 -4.81 -14.41 -1.90
C HIS A 5 -4.93 -12.92 -1.61
N SER A 6 -5.61 -12.58 -0.51
CA SER A 6 -5.69 -11.21 0.00
C SER A 6 -5.28 -11.16 1.46
N PHE A 7 -4.33 -10.28 1.78
CA PHE A 7 -3.83 -10.04 3.13
C PHE A 7 -4.22 -8.62 3.54
N ARG A 8 -5.12 -8.49 4.51
CA ARG A 8 -5.55 -7.17 4.98
C ARG A 8 -4.49 -6.55 5.89
N LEU A 9 -4.04 -5.35 5.53
CA LEU A 9 -3.07 -4.56 6.28
C LEU A 9 -3.82 -3.65 7.27
N ARG A 10 -4.48 -4.23 8.29
CA ARG A 10 -5.31 -3.46 9.24
C ARG A 10 -4.50 -2.76 10.33
N ASP A 11 -3.73 -3.47 11.16
CA ASP A 11 -2.96 -2.88 12.28
C ASP A 11 -1.61 -3.60 12.50
N PRO A 12 -0.50 -2.94 12.90
CA PRO A 12 -0.34 -1.52 13.26
C PRO A 12 0.23 -0.65 12.12
N TRP A 13 -0.46 0.44 11.82
CA TRP A 13 0.08 1.56 11.02
C TRP A 13 0.69 2.59 11.94
N GLN A 14 1.85 3.12 11.58
CA GLN A 14 2.49 4.21 12.30
C GLN A 14 2.14 5.53 11.62
N CYS A 15 1.48 6.42 12.34
CA CYS A 15 1.22 7.77 11.88
C CYS A 15 2.37 8.70 12.29
N SER A 16 2.77 9.59 11.40
CA SER A 16 3.62 10.73 11.71
C SER A 16 3.06 11.97 11.05
N CYS A 17 2.96 13.06 11.80
CA CYS A 17 2.62 14.37 11.24
C CYS A 17 3.91 14.97 10.68
N GLY A 18 3.96 15.20 9.37
CA GLY A 18 5.05 15.95 8.76
C GLY A 18 4.94 17.43 9.10
N ASP A 19 6.07 18.13 9.13
CA ASP A 19 6.15 19.56 9.45
C ASP A 19 5.27 20.47 8.57
N ASP A 20 4.90 20.01 7.36
CA ASP A 20 4.01 20.70 6.41
C ASP A 20 2.51 20.52 6.72
N GLY A 21 2.16 19.85 7.83
CA GLY A 21 0.77 19.53 8.20
C GLY A 21 0.19 18.31 7.47
N ARG A 22 1.05 17.53 6.79
CA ARG A 22 0.68 16.30 6.07
C ARG A 22 0.75 15.09 6.97
N ALA A 23 -0.19 14.16 6.85
CA ALA A 23 -0.07 12.86 7.50
C ALA A 23 0.79 11.93 6.68
N VAL A 24 1.75 11.28 7.34
CA VAL A 24 2.58 10.23 6.79
C VAL A 24 2.31 8.95 7.56
N TRP A 25 1.69 7.99 6.89
CA TRP A 25 1.40 6.68 7.41
C TRP A 25 2.44 5.70 6.92
N THR A 26 3.09 4.99 7.83
CA THR A 26 4.09 3.98 7.48
C THR A 26 3.72 2.63 8.07
N ARG A 27 3.93 1.57 7.27
CA ARG A 27 3.70 0.20 7.71
C ARG A 27 4.71 -0.76 7.12
N GLY A 28 5.37 -1.50 7.99
CA GLY A 28 6.20 -2.63 7.59
C GLY A 28 5.33 -3.83 7.19
N PHE A 29 5.67 -4.48 6.08
CA PHE A 29 5.10 -5.76 5.71
C PHE A 29 6.18 -6.72 5.22
N GLN A 30 5.91 -8.01 5.33
CA GLN A 30 6.79 -9.05 4.82
C GLN A 30 6.24 -9.55 3.49
N ARG A 31 7.14 -9.88 2.57
CA ARG A 31 6.76 -10.55 1.32
C ARG A 31 6.08 -11.88 1.67
N PRO A 32 4.85 -12.15 1.19
CA PRO A 32 4.22 -13.45 1.39
C PRO A 32 5.11 -14.55 0.79
N THR A 33 5.28 -15.63 1.54
CA THR A 33 6.07 -16.80 1.11
C THR A 33 5.23 -17.71 0.23
N GLY A 34 5.85 -18.35 -0.76
CA GLY A 34 5.15 -19.25 -1.68
C GLY A 34 4.60 -18.59 -2.94
N LEU A 35 5.13 -17.41 -3.31
CA LEU A 35 4.88 -16.82 -4.63
C LEU A 35 5.62 -17.62 -5.69
N GLU A 36 4.89 -18.18 -6.63
CA GLU A 36 5.38 -18.86 -7.82
C GLU A 36 6.03 -17.86 -8.80
N PRO A 37 6.95 -18.31 -9.69
CA PRO A 37 7.66 -17.45 -10.65
C PRO A 37 6.80 -16.80 -11.76
N GLY A 38 5.50 -16.61 -11.53
CA GLY A 38 4.60 -15.80 -12.34
C GLY A 38 3.67 -14.91 -11.50
N ASP A 39 3.61 -15.10 -10.18
CA ASP A 39 2.66 -14.39 -9.33
C ASP A 39 2.95 -12.90 -9.21
N GLU A 40 1.92 -12.08 -9.38
CA GLU A 40 2.02 -10.64 -9.20
C GLU A 40 1.49 -10.22 -7.83
N LEU A 41 2.28 -9.40 -7.12
CA LEU A 41 1.87 -8.78 -5.88
C LEU A 41 1.32 -7.38 -6.15
N TRP A 42 0.10 -7.14 -5.71
CA TRP A 42 -0.64 -5.90 -5.87
C TRP A 42 -1.02 -5.35 -4.50
N LEU A 43 -0.73 -4.08 -4.25
CA LEU A 43 -1.20 -3.36 -3.08
C LEU A 43 -2.49 -2.63 -3.46
N VAL A 44 -3.61 -2.96 -2.84
CA VAL A 44 -4.89 -2.30 -3.09
C VAL A 44 -5.20 -1.41 -1.89
N ILE A 45 -5.41 -0.13 -2.15
CA ILE A 45 -5.81 0.84 -1.12
C ILE A 45 -7.10 1.50 -1.55
N SER A 46 -8.13 1.35 -0.72
CA SER A 46 -9.44 1.95 -0.94
C SER A 46 -9.49 3.38 -0.39
N GLU A 47 -10.18 4.27 -1.09
CA GLU A 47 -10.62 5.58 -0.58
C GLU A 47 -9.52 6.59 -0.19
N LEU A 48 -8.38 6.62 -0.90
CA LEU A 48 -7.37 7.66 -0.68
C LEU A 48 -7.84 9.05 -1.16
N PRO A 49 -7.53 10.13 -0.42
CA PRO A 49 -7.91 11.49 -0.80
C PRO A 49 -7.12 11.94 -2.03
N ALA A 50 -7.71 12.84 -2.82
CA ALA A 50 -7.04 13.43 -3.98
C ALA A 50 -5.73 14.13 -3.56
N GLY A 51 -4.62 13.78 -4.21
CA GLY A 51 -3.29 14.27 -3.88
C GLY A 51 -2.53 13.43 -2.84
N ALA A 52 -3.11 12.35 -2.32
CA ALA A 52 -2.34 11.36 -1.57
C ALA A 52 -1.34 10.64 -2.48
N THR A 53 -0.19 10.34 -1.92
CA THR A 53 0.89 9.60 -2.57
C THR A 53 1.16 8.32 -1.80
N VAL A 54 1.36 7.24 -2.54
CA VAL A 54 1.68 5.93 -1.99
C VAL A 54 3.09 5.61 -2.44
N ALA A 55 3.92 5.10 -1.55
CA ALA A 55 5.26 4.64 -1.85
C ALA A 55 5.50 3.29 -1.18
N VAL A 56 6.29 2.45 -1.83
CA VAL A 56 6.76 1.18 -1.27
C VAL A 56 8.28 1.14 -1.36
N ASN A 57 8.93 0.85 -0.24
CA ASN A 57 10.39 0.86 -0.12
C ASN A 57 11.01 2.19 -0.59
N ASP A 58 10.40 3.30 -0.18
CA ASP A 58 10.80 4.67 -0.60
C ASP A 58 10.53 4.98 -2.09
N VAL A 59 9.94 4.04 -2.85
CA VAL A 59 9.62 4.24 -4.27
C VAL A 59 8.16 4.66 -4.43
N PRO A 60 7.86 5.85 -4.96
CA PRO A 60 6.50 6.31 -5.18
C PRO A 60 5.82 5.46 -6.27
N LEU A 61 4.59 5.03 -5.96
CA LEU A 61 3.73 4.26 -6.82
C LEU A 61 2.72 5.19 -7.49
N ALA A 62 2.63 5.12 -8.81
CA ALA A 62 1.56 5.78 -9.56
C ALA A 62 0.30 4.90 -9.51
N SER A 63 -0.83 5.50 -9.12
CA SER A 63 -2.12 4.83 -9.24
C SER A 63 -2.45 4.65 -10.71
N THR A 64 -2.88 3.45 -11.12
CA THR A 64 -3.32 3.19 -12.50
C THR A 64 -4.80 3.50 -12.72
N GLY A 65 -5.51 3.98 -11.69
CA GLY A 65 -6.92 4.37 -11.75
C GLY A 65 -7.12 5.90 -11.74
N GLU A 66 -8.33 6.35 -12.09
CA GLU A 66 -8.73 7.78 -12.09
C GLU A 66 -8.91 8.39 -10.67
N GLY A 67 -8.25 7.82 -9.66
CA GLY A 67 -8.24 8.30 -8.29
C GLY A 67 -6.90 8.03 -7.61
N ALA A 68 -6.65 8.70 -6.48
CA ALA A 68 -5.45 8.46 -5.68
C ALA A 68 -5.44 7.06 -5.02
N GLY A 69 -6.62 6.42 -4.90
CA GLY A 69 -6.78 5.04 -4.45
C GLY A 69 -6.91 4.07 -5.62
N GLY A 70 -6.30 2.90 -5.50
CA GLY A 70 -6.31 1.90 -6.56
C GLY A 70 -5.43 0.69 -6.26
N PRO A 71 -5.42 -0.30 -7.16
CA PRO A 71 -4.44 -1.36 -7.17
C PRO A 71 -3.10 -0.82 -7.68
N PHE A 72 -2.04 -1.00 -6.89
CA PHE A 72 -0.67 -0.64 -7.21
C PHE A 72 0.16 -1.90 -7.37
N ARG A 73 0.84 -2.06 -8.49
CA ARG A 73 1.75 -3.19 -8.72
C ARG A 73 3.01 -3.00 -7.87
N VAL A 74 3.24 -3.89 -6.91
CA VAL A 74 4.38 -3.81 -5.98
C VAL A 74 5.32 -5.01 -6.09
N HIS A 75 5.01 -5.99 -6.94
CA HIS A 75 5.83 -7.20 -7.17
C HIS A 75 7.32 -6.89 -7.31
N ASP A 76 7.67 -5.97 -8.21
CA ASP A 76 9.06 -5.63 -8.54
C ASP A 76 9.79 -4.90 -7.41
N LEU A 77 9.03 -4.17 -6.57
CA LEU A 77 9.57 -3.45 -5.42
C LEU A 77 9.76 -4.35 -4.20
N VAL A 78 9.04 -5.47 -4.14
CA VAL A 78 9.01 -6.38 -3.00
C VAL A 78 10.06 -7.50 -3.18
N THR A 79 11.32 -7.10 -3.22
CA THR A 79 12.47 -8.02 -3.37
C THR A 79 12.97 -8.54 -2.02
N GLY A 80 12.80 -7.76 -0.95
CA GLY A 80 13.29 -8.08 0.39
C GLY A 80 12.27 -8.81 1.27
N ARG A 81 12.77 -9.32 2.42
CA ARG A 81 11.92 -9.85 3.50
C ARG A 81 11.20 -8.76 4.28
N ARG A 82 11.73 -7.54 4.29
CA ARG A 82 11.15 -6.38 4.95
C ARG A 82 10.85 -5.34 3.89
N ASN A 83 9.60 -4.94 3.81
CA ASN A 83 9.14 -3.92 2.90
C ASN A 83 8.39 -2.87 3.71
N LEU A 84 8.48 -1.61 3.30
CA LEU A 84 7.80 -0.51 3.98
C LEU A 84 6.80 0.12 3.01
N ILE A 85 5.56 0.26 3.43
CA ILE A 85 4.55 1.06 2.74
C ILE A 85 4.55 2.42 3.42
N THR A 86 4.62 3.48 2.63
CA THR A 86 4.52 4.87 3.07
C THR A 86 3.36 5.50 2.31
N ILE A 87 2.41 6.08 3.01
CA ILE A 87 1.28 6.80 2.43
C ILE A 87 1.37 8.22 2.97
N ALA A 88 1.67 9.17 2.11
CA ALA A 88 1.69 10.58 2.46
C ALA A 88 0.45 11.25 1.87
N GLU A 89 -0.43 11.72 2.73
CA GLU A 89 -1.62 12.46 2.34
C GLU A 89 -1.44 13.96 2.58
N PRO A 90 -2.08 14.82 1.77
CA PRO A 90 -1.97 16.27 1.93
C PRO A 90 -2.72 16.80 3.16
N ASN A 91 -3.57 15.97 3.80
CA ASN A 91 -4.35 16.36 4.97
C ASN A 91 -3.69 15.87 6.26
N ALA A 92 -4.02 16.51 7.38
CA ALA A 92 -3.58 16.10 8.70
C ALA A 92 -4.24 14.77 9.11
N PRO A 93 -3.57 13.94 9.94
CA PRO A 93 -4.13 12.66 10.33
C PRO A 93 -5.40 12.84 11.17
N PRO A 94 -6.38 11.91 11.08
CA PRO A 94 -7.46 11.82 12.05
C PRO A 94 -6.94 11.89 13.49
N ALA A 95 -7.69 12.60 14.34
CA ALA A 95 -7.35 12.79 15.76
C ALA A 95 -7.23 11.47 16.55
N ASP A 96 -7.83 10.39 16.03
CA ASP A 96 -7.78 9.05 16.63
C ASP A 96 -6.44 8.33 16.40
N GLY A 97 -5.59 8.82 15.47
CA GLY A 97 -4.31 8.20 15.13
C GLY A 97 -4.43 6.84 14.44
N LEU A 98 -5.64 6.39 14.12
CA LEU A 98 -5.91 5.18 13.37
C LEU A 98 -5.89 5.46 11.87
N PHE A 99 -5.31 4.52 11.12
CA PHE A 99 -5.32 4.57 9.66
C PHE A 99 -6.78 4.43 9.17
N PRO A 100 -7.36 5.48 8.55
CA PRO A 100 -8.78 5.50 8.24
C PRO A 100 -9.13 4.73 6.95
N TYR A 101 -8.13 4.30 6.18
CA TYR A 101 -8.31 3.65 4.88
C TYR A 101 -8.19 2.12 4.97
N GLU A 102 -8.76 1.40 4.01
CA GLU A 102 -8.53 -0.05 3.90
C GLU A 102 -7.38 -0.31 2.93
N ALA A 103 -6.29 -0.89 3.45
CA ALA A 103 -5.16 -1.36 2.65
C ALA A 103 -5.08 -2.89 2.69
N GLN A 104 -4.84 -3.51 1.54
CA GLN A 104 -4.71 -4.95 1.41
C GLN A 104 -3.68 -5.33 0.35
N LEU A 105 -2.96 -6.41 0.58
CA LEU A 105 -2.07 -7.02 -0.41
C LEU A 105 -2.80 -8.16 -1.11
N GLY A 106 -2.99 -8.02 -2.41
CA GLY A 106 -3.47 -9.04 -3.31
C GLY A 106 -2.33 -9.78 -3.99
N VAL A 107 -2.45 -11.10 -4.07
CA VAL A 107 -1.66 -11.94 -4.99
C VAL A 107 -2.55 -12.29 -6.17
N VAL A 108 -2.08 -11.98 -7.36
CA VAL A 108 -2.76 -12.25 -8.63
C VAL A 108 -1.90 -13.21 -9.42
N VAL A 109 -2.51 -14.31 -9.85
CA VAL A 109 -1.88 -15.25 -10.79
C VAL A 109 -2.24 -14.76 -12.20
N PRO A 110 -1.26 -14.43 -13.06
CA PRO A 110 -1.55 -14.19 -14.47
C PRO A 110 -2.06 -15.50 -15.09
N GLU A 111 -3.19 -15.45 -15.79
CA GLU A 111 -3.67 -16.60 -16.57
C GLU A 111 -2.68 -16.82 -17.74
N GLU A 112 -2.10 -18.03 -17.81
CA GLU A 112 -1.15 -18.46 -18.85
C GLU A 112 -1.76 -18.47 -20.26
#